data_AF-A0A1J3JS11-F1
#
_entry.id   AF-A0A1J3JS11-F1
#
_cell.length_a   1.000
_cell.length_b   1.000
_cell.length_c   1.000
_cell.angle_alpha   90.00
_cell.angle_beta   90.00
_cell.angle_gamma   90.00
#
_symmetry.space_group_name_H-M   'P 1'
#
loop_
_entity.id
_entity.type
_entity.pdbx_description
1 polymer ?
#
loop_
_entity_poly.entity_id
_entity_poly.type
_entity_poly.pdbx_seq_one_letter_code
_entity_poly.pdbx_strand_id
1 'polypeptide(L)'
;FLLSRGYTVHGTVRDPCDEKNDHLKKLDNAAKNLKLFKADLFDYEGLSTAISGCSGVFHIACPVPFEGVPLSEEELIIPALTGTKNVLEACTEAKVKKVVVVSSIAAVVYNPKWPNVAKNEDCWSDTHFLHSLEGYWTYYYLAKTLMEREAIEWSKRNLADVVTV
;
A
#
# COMPACT_ATOMS: atom_id res chain seq x y z
N PHE A 1 -7.68 -3.57 15.64
CA PHE A 1 -7.06 -2.45 16.39
C PHE A 1 -7.81 -1.13 16.23
N LEU A 2 -8.00 -0.58 15.01
CA LEU A 2 -8.66 0.72 14.84
C LEU A 2 -10.09 0.76 15.41
N LEU A 3 -10.89 -0.27 15.13
CA LEU A 3 -12.26 -0.40 15.65
C LEU A 3 -12.32 -0.46 17.19
N SER A 4 -11.35 -1.12 17.83
CA SER A 4 -11.29 -1.19 19.31
C SER A 4 -10.85 0.13 19.95
N ARG A 5 -10.22 1.01 19.17
CA ARG A 5 -9.89 2.39 19.56
C ARG A 5 -11.00 3.38 19.23
N GLY A 6 -12.16 2.92 18.74
CA GLY A 6 -13.34 3.75 18.48
C GLY A 6 -13.34 4.50 17.14
N TYR A 7 -12.36 4.24 16.26
CA TYR A 7 -12.35 4.86 14.92
C TYR A 7 -13.47 4.29 14.04
N THR A 8 -14.05 5.17 13.21
CA THR A 8 -14.80 4.75 12.01
C THR A 8 -13.80 4.32 10.94
N VAL A 9 -13.96 3.11 10.41
CA VAL A 9 -13.08 2.52 9.43
C VAL A 9 -13.83 2.35 8.12
N HIS A 10 -13.32 2.98 7.07
CA HIS A 10 -13.67 2.68 5.69
C HIS A 10 -12.68 1.62 5.18
N GLY A 11 -13.16 0.41 4.92
CA GLY A 11 -12.35 -0.68 4.38
C GLY A 11 -12.65 -0.90 2.90
N THR A 12 -11.64 -0.95 2.05
CA THR A 12 -11.81 -1.30 0.64
C THR A 12 -11.63 -2.80 0.43
N VAL A 13 -12.53 -3.40 -0.34
CA VAL A 13 -12.46 -4.81 -0.76
C VAL A 13 -12.97 -4.92 -2.20
N ARG A 14 -12.47 -5.90 -2.96
CA ARG A 14 -12.88 -6.06 -4.38
C ARG A 14 -14.37 -6.39 -4.55
N ASP A 15 -14.94 -7.08 -3.58
CA ASP A 15 -16.37 -7.37 -3.51
C ASP A 15 -16.79 -7.42 -2.04
N PRO A 16 -17.58 -6.45 -1.52
CA PRO A 16 -18.07 -6.43 -0.14
C PRO A 16 -19.05 -7.56 0.21
N CYS A 17 -19.71 -8.14 -0.78
CA CYS A 17 -20.69 -9.21 -0.60
C CYS A 17 -20.04 -10.59 -0.45
N ASP A 18 -18.77 -10.72 -0.81
CA ASP A 18 -18.02 -11.97 -0.72
C ASP A 18 -17.85 -12.42 0.74
N GLU A 19 -18.13 -13.70 1.00
CA GLU A 19 -18.04 -14.34 2.32
C GLU A 19 -16.62 -14.25 2.91
N LYS A 20 -15.59 -14.10 2.06
CA LYS A 20 -14.22 -13.89 2.51
C LYS A 20 -14.09 -12.71 3.47
N ASN A 21 -15.00 -11.73 3.42
CA ASN A 21 -14.98 -10.54 4.27
C ASN A 21 -15.72 -10.72 5.60
N ASP A 22 -16.37 -11.86 5.85
CA ASP A 22 -17.21 -12.03 7.04
C ASP A 22 -16.43 -11.96 8.35
N HIS A 23 -15.14 -12.32 8.32
CA HIS A 23 -14.25 -12.14 9.45
C HIS A 23 -14.11 -10.67 9.86
N LEU A 24 -14.19 -9.71 8.91
CA LEU A 24 -14.15 -8.28 9.19
C LEU A 24 -15.42 -7.80 9.90
N LYS A 25 -16.59 -8.32 9.48
CA LYS A 25 -17.90 -7.98 10.05
C LYS A 25 -18.07 -8.50 11.48
N LYS A 26 -17.33 -9.56 11.85
CA LYS A 26 -17.33 -10.18 13.17
C LYS A 26 -16.41 -9.49 14.19
N LEU A 27 -15.62 -8.50 13.78
CA LEU A 27 -14.76 -7.75 14.70
C LEU A 27 -15.58 -6.91 15.67
N ASP A 28 -15.07 -6.73 16.89
CA ASP A 28 -15.67 -5.83 17.87
C ASP A 28 -15.86 -4.42 17.29
N ASN A 29 -17.04 -3.84 17.51
CA ASN A 29 -17.49 -2.55 16.98
C ASN A 29 -17.64 -2.46 15.45
N ALA A 30 -17.43 -3.53 14.69
CA ALA A 30 -17.56 -3.49 13.22
C ALA A 30 -18.96 -3.07 12.77
N ALA A 31 -20.03 -3.64 13.36
CA ALA A 31 -21.40 -3.31 12.98
C ALA A 31 -21.74 -1.81 13.10
N LYS A 32 -21.05 -1.07 13.98
CA LYS A 32 -21.25 0.36 14.18
C LYS A 32 -20.28 1.20 13.36
N ASN A 33 -19.01 0.79 13.30
CA ASN A 33 -17.90 1.64 12.89
C ASN A 33 -17.19 1.17 11.61
N LEU A 34 -17.47 -0.03 11.08
CA LEU A 34 -16.89 -0.52 9.83
C LEU A 34 -17.85 -0.28 8.67
N LYS A 35 -17.34 0.32 7.59
CA LYS A 35 -18.02 0.42 6.30
C LYS A 35 -17.12 -0.21 5.24
N LEU A 36 -17.62 -1.22 4.55
CA LEU A 36 -16.91 -1.85 3.43
C LEU A 36 -17.33 -1.20 2.11
N PHE A 37 -16.34 -0.78 1.34
CA PHE A 37 -16.49 -0.19 0.01
C PHE A 37 -15.95 -1.14 -1.03
N LYS A 38 -16.67 -1.26 -2.14
CA LYS A 38 -16.16 -1.94 -3.32
C LYS A 38 -15.11 -1.04 -3.97
N ALA A 39 -13.88 -1.51 -4.06
CA ALA A 39 -12.83 -0.83 -4.81
C ALA A 39 -11.73 -1.82 -5.22
N ASP A 40 -11.12 -1.54 -6.35
CA ASP A 40 -9.86 -2.13 -6.80
C ASP A 40 -8.80 -1.03 -6.89
N LEU A 41 -7.51 -1.40 -6.89
CA LEU A 41 -6.42 -0.43 -7.00
C LEU A 41 -6.46 0.37 -8.32
N PHE A 42 -7.04 -0.19 -9.38
CA PHE A 42 -7.25 0.51 -10.65
C PHE A 42 -8.57 1.29 -10.73
N ASP A 43 -9.46 1.15 -9.75
CA ASP A 43 -10.75 1.82 -9.70
C ASP A 43 -10.66 3.12 -8.89
N TYR A 44 -10.23 4.20 -9.56
CA TYR A 44 -10.06 5.50 -8.93
C TYR A 44 -11.33 6.01 -8.25
N GLU A 45 -12.50 5.87 -8.89
CA GLU A 45 -13.77 6.36 -8.36
C GLU A 45 -14.19 5.59 -7.11
N GLY A 46 -14.00 4.26 -7.10
CA GLY A 46 -14.21 3.43 -5.91
C GLY A 46 -13.29 3.82 -4.76
N LEU A 47 -12.02 4.09 -5.05
CA LEU A 47 -11.04 4.56 -4.05
C LEU A 47 -11.40 5.95 -3.51
N SER A 48 -11.70 6.92 -4.38
CA SER A 48 -12.08 8.28 -4.00
C SER A 48 -13.34 8.29 -3.14
N THR A 49 -14.34 7.49 -3.52
CA THR A 49 -15.57 7.30 -2.72
C THR A 49 -15.27 6.75 -1.33
N ALA A 50 -14.40 5.75 -1.22
CA ALA A 50 -14.03 5.15 0.06
C ALA A 50 -13.20 6.10 0.94
N ILE A 51 -12.33 6.91 0.34
CA ILE A 51 -11.42 7.83 1.04
C ILE A 51 -12.13 9.12 1.45
N SER A 52 -13.22 9.50 0.78
CA SER A 52 -13.97 10.72 1.08
C SER A 52 -14.40 10.80 2.56
N GLY A 53 -14.08 11.93 3.20
CA GLY A 53 -14.34 12.18 4.61
C GLY A 53 -13.37 11.53 5.60
N CYS A 54 -12.37 10.77 5.14
CA CYS A 54 -11.34 10.21 6.01
C CYS A 54 -10.32 11.27 6.44
N SER A 55 -9.95 11.26 7.72
CA SER A 55 -8.87 12.13 8.23
C SER A 55 -7.46 11.55 8.00
N GLY A 56 -7.37 10.23 7.88
CA GLY A 56 -6.13 9.50 7.60
C GLY A 56 -6.42 8.23 6.80
N VAL A 57 -5.43 7.81 6.01
CA VAL A 57 -5.53 6.62 5.14
C VAL A 57 -4.37 5.68 5.41
N PHE A 58 -4.67 4.38 5.51
CA PHE A 58 -3.68 3.32 5.58
C PHE A 58 -3.66 2.61 4.23
N HIS A 59 -2.64 2.85 3.42
CA HIS A 59 -2.43 2.14 2.16
C HIS A 59 -1.66 0.86 2.41
N ILE A 60 -2.39 -0.24 2.53
CA ILE A 60 -1.85 -1.58 2.84
C ILE A 60 -1.86 -2.48 1.60
N ALA A 61 -2.73 -2.18 0.64
CA ALA A 61 -3.00 -3.05 -0.50
C ALA A 61 -1.83 -3.03 -1.50
N CYS A 62 -1.16 -4.18 -1.61
CA CYS A 62 -0.14 -4.45 -2.61
C CYS A 62 -0.24 -5.94 -2.95
N PRO A 63 -0.21 -6.34 -4.24
CA PRO A 63 -0.06 -7.74 -4.60
C PRO A 63 1.16 -8.36 -3.90
N VAL A 64 1.00 -9.57 -3.36
CA VAL A 64 2.08 -10.35 -2.75
C VAL A 64 2.17 -11.67 -3.51
N PRO A 65 3.38 -12.07 -3.95
CA PRO A 65 3.65 -13.39 -4.53
C PRO A 65 3.01 -14.53 -3.75
N PHE A 66 2.46 -15.52 -4.48
CA PHE A 66 1.94 -16.76 -3.91
C PHE A 66 2.37 -17.94 -4.78
N GLU A 67 2.98 -18.96 -4.16
CA GLU A 67 3.52 -20.12 -4.88
C GLU A 67 2.54 -20.71 -5.90
N GLY A 68 3.05 -20.97 -7.10
CA GLY A 68 2.26 -21.54 -8.20
C GLY A 68 1.57 -20.51 -9.09
N VAL A 69 1.63 -19.22 -8.76
CA VAL A 69 1.16 -18.14 -9.66
C VAL A 69 2.37 -17.56 -10.40
N PRO A 70 2.40 -17.57 -11.75
CA PRO A 70 3.38 -16.82 -12.52
C PRO A 70 3.41 -15.36 -12.05
N LEU A 71 4.58 -14.74 -12.06
CA LEU A 71 4.73 -13.34 -11.66
C LEU A 71 5.39 -12.58 -12.79
N SER A 72 4.72 -11.54 -13.24
CA SER A 72 5.27 -10.57 -14.17
C SER A 72 5.31 -9.16 -13.58
N GLU A 73 5.96 -8.26 -14.31
CA GLU A 73 5.95 -6.83 -14.01
C GLU A 73 4.51 -6.28 -14.01
N GLU A 74 3.69 -6.74 -14.95
CA GLU A 74 2.28 -6.36 -15.11
C GLU A 74 1.39 -6.84 -13.95
N GLU A 75 1.75 -7.92 -13.28
CA GLU A 75 0.96 -8.51 -12.20
C GLU A 75 1.32 -7.94 -10.81
N LEU A 76 2.56 -7.48 -10.62
CA LEU A 76 3.03 -7.00 -9.32
C LEU A 76 3.40 -5.51 -9.31
N ILE A 77 4.24 -5.08 -10.24
CA ILE A 77 4.82 -3.73 -10.21
C ILE A 77 3.79 -2.71 -10.67
N ILE A 78 3.16 -2.92 -11.83
CA ILE A 78 2.18 -1.98 -12.38
C ILE A 78 1.01 -1.77 -11.41
N PRO A 79 0.38 -2.81 -10.83
CA PRO A 79 -0.72 -2.61 -9.89
C PRO A 79 -0.29 -1.93 -8.59
N ALA A 80 0.88 -2.26 -8.05
CA ALA A 80 1.39 -1.63 -6.84
C ALA A 80 1.65 -0.14 -7.04
N LEU A 81 2.33 0.24 -8.13
CA LEU A 81 2.63 1.64 -8.45
C LEU A 81 1.35 2.42 -8.80
N THR A 82 0.52 1.88 -9.68
CA THR A 82 -0.71 2.55 -10.15
C THR A 82 -1.70 2.71 -9.01
N GLY A 83 -1.91 1.66 -8.23
CA GLY A 83 -2.77 1.70 -7.04
C GLY A 83 -2.31 2.73 -6.02
N THR A 84 -0.99 2.83 -5.81
CA THR A 84 -0.42 3.82 -4.88
C THR A 84 -0.64 5.24 -5.37
N LYS A 85 -0.43 5.51 -6.66
CA LYS A 85 -0.72 6.80 -7.27
C LYS A 85 -2.20 7.17 -7.13
N ASN A 86 -3.10 6.24 -7.45
CA ASN A 86 -4.54 6.45 -7.34
C ASN A 86 -4.97 6.76 -5.90
N VAL A 87 -4.47 6.01 -4.91
CA VAL A 87 -4.77 6.24 -3.50
C VAL A 87 -4.26 7.60 -3.04
N LEU A 88 -3.02 7.96 -3.40
CA LEU A 88 -2.43 9.23 -3.01
C LEU A 88 -3.17 10.42 -3.64
N GLU A 89 -3.53 10.33 -4.92
CA GLU A 89 -4.31 11.37 -5.60
C GLU A 89 -5.69 11.55 -4.96
N ALA A 90 -6.40 10.45 -4.69
CA ALA A 90 -7.67 10.49 -3.97
C ALA A 90 -7.54 11.07 -2.55
N CYS A 91 -6.40 10.84 -1.88
CA CYS A 91 -6.11 11.46 -0.59
C CYS A 91 -5.96 12.98 -0.69
N THR A 92 -5.34 13.50 -1.76
CA THR A 92 -5.24 14.94 -2.01
C THR A 92 -6.61 15.56 -2.25
N GLU A 93 -7.44 14.95 -3.10
CA GLU A 93 -8.81 15.44 -3.37
C GLU A 93 -9.66 15.48 -2.09
N ALA A 94 -9.58 14.43 -1.28
CA ALA A 94 -10.30 14.33 -0.01
C ALA A 94 -9.67 15.16 1.12
N LYS A 95 -8.54 15.84 0.89
CA LYS A 95 -7.77 16.63 1.87
C LYS A 95 -7.41 15.82 3.13
N VAL A 96 -7.01 14.57 2.92
CA VAL A 96 -6.52 13.67 3.97
C VAL A 96 -5.30 14.31 4.63
N LYS A 97 -5.23 14.23 5.97
CA LYS A 97 -4.14 14.86 6.73
C LYS A 97 -2.89 14.00 6.77
N LYS A 98 -3.06 12.69 6.88
CA LYS A 98 -1.97 11.72 7.03
C LYS A 98 -2.21 10.44 6.25
N VAL A 99 -1.20 10.00 5.51
CA VAL A 99 -1.20 8.72 4.80
C VAL A 99 -0.11 7.84 5.38
N VAL A 100 -0.45 6.61 5.75
CA VAL A 100 0.50 5.58 6.17
C VAL A 100 0.59 4.55 5.05
N VAL A 101 1.76 4.40 4.45
CA VAL A 101 2.02 3.44 3.37
C VAL A 101 2.78 2.26 3.95
N VAL A 102 2.23 1.05 3.81
CA VAL A 102 2.89 -0.17 4.30
C VAL A 102 3.86 -0.68 3.24
N SER A 103 5.13 -0.38 3.43
CA SER A 103 6.24 -0.83 2.61
C SER A 103 6.70 -2.23 3.03
N SER A 104 8.00 -2.50 3.00
CA SER A 104 8.63 -3.75 3.38
C SER A 104 10.14 -3.53 3.55
N ILE A 105 10.78 -4.35 4.38
CA ILE A 105 12.24 -4.47 4.44
C ILE A 105 12.89 -4.71 3.06
N ALA A 106 12.14 -5.25 2.10
CA ALA A 106 12.57 -5.40 0.72
C ALA A 106 12.94 -4.07 0.03
N ALA A 107 12.39 -2.93 0.48
CA ALA A 107 12.77 -1.61 -0.02
C ALA A 107 14.11 -1.10 0.55
N VAL A 108 14.68 -1.81 1.53
CA VAL A 108 15.85 -1.36 2.32
C VAL A 108 17.08 -2.23 2.08
N VAL A 109 16.94 -3.56 1.99
CA VAL A 109 18.08 -4.48 2.19
C VAL A 109 18.86 -4.89 0.93
N TYR A 110 18.31 -4.70 -0.26
CA TYR A 110 18.89 -5.22 -1.51
C TYR A 110 19.76 -4.18 -2.21
N ASN A 111 20.95 -3.96 -1.67
CA ASN A 111 21.92 -3.04 -2.26
C ASN A 111 23.35 -3.63 -2.16
N PRO A 112 23.96 -4.06 -3.28
CA PRO A 112 25.27 -4.71 -3.27
C PRO A 112 26.42 -3.75 -2.99
N LYS A 113 26.18 -2.44 -3.11
CA LYS A 113 27.17 -1.38 -2.84
C LYS A 113 27.17 -0.96 -1.36
N TRP A 114 26.30 -1.56 -0.55
CA TRP A 114 26.15 -1.19 0.85
C TRP A 114 27.40 -1.56 1.65
N PRO A 115 27.98 -0.63 2.46
CA PRO A 115 29.11 -0.95 3.32
C PRO A 115 28.72 -1.92 4.43
N ASN A 116 29.70 -2.57 5.08
CA ASN A 116 29.45 -3.50 6.18
C ASN A 116 29.10 -2.77 7.50
N VAL A 117 27.99 -2.03 7.48
CA VAL A 117 27.43 -1.29 8.61
C VAL A 117 25.96 -1.68 8.78
N ALA A 118 25.44 -1.52 10.00
CA ALA A 118 24.04 -1.76 10.30
C ALA A 118 23.13 -0.90 9.39
N LYS A 119 22.06 -1.51 8.88
CA LYS A 119 21.06 -0.81 8.07
C LYS A 119 20.09 -0.05 9.00
N ASN A 120 19.60 1.09 8.51
CA ASN A 120 18.61 1.94 9.15
C ASN A 120 17.60 2.43 8.09
N GLU A 121 16.71 3.35 8.47
CA GLU A 121 15.65 3.91 7.65
C GLU A 121 16.16 4.80 6.50
N ASP A 122 17.44 5.20 6.50
CA ASP A 122 18.07 5.95 5.39
C ASP A 122 18.54 5.03 4.25
N CYS A 123 18.50 3.72 4.46
CA CYS A 123 18.98 2.72 3.51
C CYS A 123 17.92 2.41 2.44
N TRP A 124 18.37 2.26 1.20
CA TRP A 124 17.51 1.89 0.07
C TRP A 124 18.07 0.71 -0.71
N SER A 125 17.18 -0.18 -1.10
CA SER A 125 17.42 -1.16 -2.15
C SER A 125 17.75 -0.45 -3.47
N ASP A 126 18.72 -0.99 -4.19
CA ASP A 126 19.16 -0.50 -5.50
C ASP A 126 18.23 -1.10 -6.57
N THR A 127 17.41 -0.26 -7.20
CA THR A 127 16.41 -0.70 -8.18
C THR A 127 17.07 -1.32 -9.42
N HIS A 128 18.25 -0.85 -9.83
CA HIS A 128 18.97 -1.42 -10.97
C HIS A 128 19.47 -2.83 -10.65
N PHE A 129 20.00 -3.03 -9.45
CA PHE A 129 20.36 -4.35 -8.95
C PHE A 129 19.13 -5.26 -8.90
N LEU A 130 18.02 -4.80 -8.33
CA LEU A 130 16.77 -5.56 -8.31
C LEU A 130 16.31 -5.96 -9.71
N HIS A 131 16.35 -5.06 -10.71
CA HIS A 131 16.04 -5.41 -12.09
C HIS A 131 16.95 -6.49 -12.70
N SER A 132 18.19 -6.62 -12.22
CA SER A 132 19.14 -7.63 -12.68
C SER A 132 18.99 -8.98 -11.98
N LEU A 133 18.21 -9.08 -10.91
CA LEU A 133 18.08 -10.31 -10.13
C LEU A 133 17.10 -11.29 -10.79
N GLU A 134 17.56 -12.51 -10.98
CA GLU A 134 16.66 -13.63 -11.26
C GLU A 134 16.07 -14.15 -9.94
N GLY A 135 14.75 -14.32 -9.90
CA GLY A 135 14.10 -14.85 -8.71
C GLY A 135 12.60 -14.58 -8.68
N TYR A 136 11.87 -15.53 -8.10
CA TYR A 136 10.42 -15.45 -7.98
C TYR A 136 9.96 -14.17 -7.26
N TRP A 137 10.70 -13.73 -6.24
CA TRP A 137 10.36 -12.57 -5.42
C TRP A 137 10.90 -11.23 -5.95
N THR A 138 11.71 -11.22 -7.01
CA THR A 138 12.38 -10.00 -7.49
C THR A 138 11.38 -8.89 -7.82
N TYR A 139 10.30 -9.22 -8.54
CA TYR A 139 9.25 -8.27 -8.91
C TYR A 139 8.57 -7.66 -7.68
N TYR A 140 8.40 -8.42 -6.60
CA TYR A 140 7.84 -7.91 -5.36
C TYR A 140 8.79 -6.94 -4.65
N TYR A 141 10.09 -7.25 -4.60
CA TYR A 141 11.09 -6.36 -4.02
C TYR A 141 11.14 -5.03 -4.77
N LEU A 142 11.11 -5.11 -6.09
CA LEU A 142 11.07 -3.94 -6.95
C LEU A 142 9.76 -3.16 -6.77
N ALA A 143 8.61 -3.82 -6.77
CA ALA A 143 7.31 -3.20 -6.55
C ALA A 143 7.27 -2.43 -5.22
N LYS A 144 7.71 -3.04 -4.11
CA LYS A 144 7.77 -2.39 -2.80
C LYS A 144 8.72 -1.19 -2.79
N THR A 145 9.91 -1.33 -3.38
CA THR A 145 10.88 -0.23 -3.47
C THR A 145 10.34 0.95 -4.26
N LEU A 146 9.73 0.70 -5.43
CA LEU A 146 9.19 1.75 -6.29
C LEU A 146 7.95 2.41 -5.68
N MET A 147 7.06 1.62 -5.08
CA MET A 147 5.89 2.10 -4.35
C MET A 147 6.27 3.07 -3.23
N GLU A 148 7.26 2.72 -2.42
CA GLU A 148 7.69 3.56 -1.30
C GLU A 148 8.35 4.85 -1.79
N ARG A 149 9.21 4.76 -2.81
CA ARG A 149 9.81 5.94 -3.44
C ARG A 149 8.76 6.88 -4.01
N GLU A 150 7.75 6.35 -4.70
CA GLU A 150 6.65 7.15 -5.22
C GLU A 150 5.90 7.88 -4.10
N ALA A 151 5.58 7.19 -3.00
CA ALA A 151 4.89 7.80 -1.86
C ALA A 151 5.70 8.94 -1.21
N ILE A 152 7.01 8.76 -1.06
CA ILE A 152 7.91 9.79 -0.51
C ILE A 152 8.12 10.95 -1.49
N GLU A 153 8.25 10.67 -2.78
CA GLU A 153 8.37 11.73 -3.78
C GLU A 153 7.09 12.55 -3.92
N TRP A 154 5.94 11.88 -3.83
CA TRP A 154 4.63 12.52 -3.84
C TRP A 154 4.44 13.42 -2.62
N SER A 155 4.88 13.01 -1.43
CA SER A 155 4.73 13.80 -0.19
C SER A 155 5.48 15.12 -0.23
N LYS A 156 6.62 15.18 -0.94
CA LYS A 156 7.40 16.42 -1.13
C LYS A 156 6.65 17.50 -1.91
N ARG A 157 5.57 17.14 -2.62
CA ARG A 157 4.82 18.03 -3.52
C ARG A 157 3.39 18.29 -3.04
N ASN A 158 2.97 17.63 -1.97
CA ASN A 158 1.59 17.66 -1.47
C ASN A 158 1.55 18.03 0.02
N LEU A 159 0.37 18.43 0.49
CA LEU A 159 0.19 18.89 1.88
C LEU A 159 -0.01 17.76 2.90
N ALA A 160 -0.35 16.55 2.44
CA ALA A 160 -0.57 15.41 3.33
C ALA A 160 0.76 14.88 3.89
N ASP A 161 0.78 14.60 5.19
CA ASP A 161 1.90 13.96 5.86
C ASP A 161 1.94 12.47 5.47
N VAL A 162 3.01 12.02 4.82
CA VAL A 162 3.17 10.62 4.39
C VAL A 162 4.26 9.95 5.22
N VAL A 163 3.93 8.82 5.84
CA VAL A 163 4.86 7.97 6.59
C VAL A 163 4.86 6.57 6.01
N THR A 164 6.04 5.97 5.88
CA THR A 164 6.23 4.59 5.44
C THR A 164 6.57 3.70 6.63
N VAL A 165 6.06 2.46 6.63
CA VAL A 165 6.29 1.45 7.68
C VAL A 165 6.51 0.07 7.10
#